data_AF-A0A8J8F9Z0-F1
#
_entry.id   AF-A0A8J8F9Z0-F1
#
_cell.length_a   1.000
_cell.length_b   1.000
_cell.length_c   1.000
_cell.angle_alpha   90.00
_cell.angle_beta   90.00
_cell.angle_gamma   90.00
#
_symmetry.space_group_name_H-M   'P 1'
#
loop_
_entity.id
_entity.type
_entity.pdbx_description
1 polymer ?
#
loop_
_entity_poly.entity_id
_entity_poly.type
_entity_poly.pdbx_seq_one_letter_code
_entity_poly.pdbx_strand_id
1 'polypeptide(L)'
;MSNSAAGPGNLVGGETDPFGGDDVMPIEKQRRAHQFLTQETRYHIIQAVLGHPTHLATLDELEYLVPKNRSTIREHLDRLAEKQVMAKYKYRGDETKRNEPREFWGFTSYGINLLDEYSYLRYVPVLRALQENLYLTEKIERHQDAPRPELPEDVSEALKIPEIDDETEAIIDDALAARERGADRLFDAPPIESGEDVETEAGADRPLDELF
;
A
#
# COMPACT_ATOMS: atom_id res chain seq x y z
N MET A 1 -11.97 -53.03 35.28
CA MET A 1 -10.90 -52.88 34.27
C MET A 1 -11.35 -51.85 33.27
N SER A 2 -10.81 -50.64 33.41
CA SER A 2 -11.00 -49.53 32.48
C SER A 2 -10.31 -49.86 31.16
N ASN A 3 -10.93 -49.53 30.03
CA ASN A 3 -10.13 -49.15 28.87
C ASN A 3 -10.82 -48.05 28.08
N SER A 4 -10.03 -47.00 27.84
CA SER A 4 -10.38 -45.71 27.28
C SER A 4 -10.65 -45.75 25.78
N ALA A 5 -11.58 -44.87 25.40
CA ALA A 5 -11.58 -43.96 24.25
C ALA A 5 -10.47 -44.09 23.18
N ALA A 6 -10.92 -44.19 21.93
CA ALA A 6 -10.26 -43.57 20.79
C ALA A 6 -11.36 -43.04 19.85
N GLY A 7 -11.74 -41.77 20.04
CA GLY A 7 -12.47 -41.03 19.02
C GLY A 7 -11.53 -40.70 17.86
N PRO A 8 -12.00 -40.65 16.61
CA PRO A 8 -11.18 -40.19 15.51
C PRO A 8 -10.98 -38.68 15.69
N GLY A 9 -9.82 -38.30 16.22
CA GLY A 9 -9.35 -36.94 16.18
C GLY A 9 -9.27 -36.52 14.73
N ASN A 10 -10.21 -35.66 14.33
CA ASN A 10 -10.22 -34.98 13.06
C ASN A 10 -8.98 -34.07 13.02
N LEU A 11 -7.89 -34.58 12.44
CA LEU A 11 -6.73 -33.77 12.06
C LEU A 11 -7.17 -32.90 10.89
N VAL A 12 -7.82 -31.77 11.21
CA VAL A 12 -7.91 -30.65 10.29
C VAL A 12 -6.48 -30.21 10.07
N GLY A 13 -5.96 -30.44 8.86
CA GLY A 13 -4.59 -30.16 8.49
C GLY A 13 -4.24 -28.72 8.87
N GLY A 14 -3.15 -28.56 9.62
CA GLY A 14 -2.58 -27.25 9.88
C GLY A 14 -2.31 -26.60 8.54
N GLU A 15 -3.03 -25.52 8.26
CA GLU A 15 -2.80 -24.66 7.12
C GLU A 15 -1.39 -24.10 7.33
N THR A 16 -0.42 -24.65 6.61
CA THR A 16 0.98 -24.29 6.76
C THR A 16 1.14 -22.83 6.40
N ASP A 17 1.30 -21.99 7.42
CA ASP A 17 1.47 -20.56 7.23
C ASP A 17 2.65 -20.30 6.27
N PRO A 18 2.42 -19.57 5.16
CA PRO A 18 3.41 -19.39 4.11
C PRO A 18 4.68 -18.65 4.55
N PHE A 19 4.71 -18.02 5.73
CA PHE A 19 5.92 -17.40 6.31
C PHE A 19 6.55 -18.20 7.46
N GLY A 20 5.93 -19.31 7.89
CA GLY A 20 6.53 -20.27 8.83
C GLY A 20 5.47 -21.09 9.58
N GLY A 21 5.67 -22.42 9.67
CA GLY A 21 4.82 -23.30 10.47
C GLY A 21 5.12 -23.25 11.97
N ASP A 22 4.46 -24.10 12.74
CA ASP A 22 4.50 -24.13 14.22
C ASP A 22 5.92 -24.23 14.82
N ASP A 23 6.91 -24.69 14.04
CA ASP A 23 8.31 -24.85 14.46
C ASP A 23 9.18 -23.59 14.26
N VAL A 24 8.64 -22.50 13.67
CA VAL A 24 9.40 -21.27 13.40
C VAL A 24 9.17 -20.24 14.51
N MET A 25 10.25 -19.67 15.04
CA MET A 25 10.17 -18.60 16.04
C MET A 25 9.37 -17.40 15.51
N PRO A 26 8.47 -16.79 16.30
CA PRO A 26 7.60 -15.69 15.85
C PRO A 26 8.36 -14.52 15.19
N ILE A 27 9.51 -14.14 15.74
CA ILE A 27 10.37 -13.08 15.20
C ILE A 27 10.86 -13.42 13.78
N GLU A 28 11.15 -14.69 13.52
CA GLU A 28 11.65 -15.11 12.22
C GLU A 28 10.54 -15.14 11.16
N LYS A 29 9.33 -15.55 11.54
CA LYS A 29 8.14 -15.37 10.71
C LYS A 29 7.95 -13.90 10.36
N GLN A 30 8.00 -13.02 11.37
CA GLN A 30 7.83 -11.58 11.16
C GLN A 30 8.88 -10.99 10.21
N ARG A 31 10.15 -11.38 10.38
CA ARG A 31 11.25 -10.96 9.51
C ARG A 31 11.02 -11.41 8.07
N ARG A 32 10.58 -12.66 7.85
CA ARG A 32 10.32 -13.21 6.51
C ARG A 32 9.17 -12.50 5.82
N ALA A 33 8.05 -12.31 6.52
CA ALA A 33 6.90 -11.59 5.98
C ALA A 33 7.27 -10.14 5.65
N HIS A 34 7.92 -9.42 6.57
CA HIS A 34 8.37 -8.06 6.33
C HIS A 34 9.32 -7.97 5.12
N GLN A 35 10.37 -8.81 5.07
CA GLN A 35 11.31 -8.84 3.93
C GLN A 35 10.61 -9.21 2.61
N PHE A 36 9.59 -10.06 2.67
CA PHE A 36 8.82 -10.42 1.50
C PHE A 36 8.00 -9.22 1.00
N LEU A 37 7.21 -8.57 1.86
CA LEU A 37 6.33 -7.46 1.48
C LEU A 37 7.10 -6.22 1.02
N THR A 38 8.24 -5.93 1.65
CA THR A 38 9.06 -4.73 1.38
C THR A 38 9.95 -4.82 0.14
N GLN A 39 9.91 -5.92 -0.61
CA GLN A 39 10.58 -5.94 -1.90
C GLN A 39 9.90 -4.96 -2.85
N GLU A 40 10.71 -4.09 -3.46
CA GLU A 40 10.27 -2.93 -4.23
C GLU A 40 9.07 -3.22 -5.15
N THR A 41 9.15 -4.21 -6.03
CA THR A 41 8.06 -4.48 -6.99
C THR A 41 6.79 -5.00 -6.34
N ARG A 42 6.90 -5.91 -5.36
CA ARG A 42 5.72 -6.38 -4.61
C ARG A 42 5.07 -5.24 -3.83
N TYR A 43 5.88 -4.36 -3.24
CA TYR A 43 5.38 -3.19 -2.53
C TYR A 43 4.55 -2.28 -3.46
N HIS A 44 5.05 -1.96 -4.65
CA HIS A 44 4.29 -1.18 -5.63
C HIS A 44 3.00 -1.89 -6.08
N ILE A 45 3.02 -3.21 -6.29
CA ILE A 45 1.82 -3.98 -6.64
C ILE A 45 0.79 -3.91 -5.51
N ILE A 46 1.21 -4.12 -4.26
CA ILE A 46 0.33 -4.06 -3.08
C ILE A 46 -0.30 -2.67 -2.97
N GLN A 47 0.49 -1.60 -3.10
CA GLN A 47 -0.02 -0.23 -3.07
C GLN A 47 -1.00 0.05 -4.22
N ALA A 48 -0.69 -0.42 -5.42
CA ALA A 48 -1.56 -0.26 -6.59
C ALA A 48 -2.93 -0.95 -6.37
N VAL A 49 -2.96 -2.15 -5.78
CA VAL A 49 -4.22 -2.84 -5.50
C VAL A 49 -4.96 -2.25 -4.30
N LEU A 50 -4.25 -1.84 -3.24
CA LEU A 50 -4.87 -1.19 -2.08
C LEU A 50 -5.54 0.14 -2.45
N GLY A 51 -4.93 0.92 -3.34
CA GLY A 51 -5.53 2.18 -3.81
C GLY A 51 -6.60 2.02 -4.90
N HIS A 52 -6.79 0.81 -5.44
CA HIS A 52 -7.78 0.60 -6.49
C HIS A 52 -9.21 0.76 -5.94
N PRO A 53 -10.15 1.43 -6.66
CA PRO A 53 -11.52 1.67 -6.17
C PRO A 53 -12.26 0.40 -5.73
N THR A 54 -12.06 -0.70 -6.46
CA THR A 54 -12.64 -2.02 -6.18
C THR A 54 -11.66 -3.03 -5.57
N HIS A 55 -10.44 -2.60 -5.24
CA HIS A 55 -9.35 -3.46 -4.72
C HIS A 55 -9.02 -4.71 -5.54
N LEU A 56 -9.36 -4.65 -6.83
CA LEU A 56 -9.08 -5.66 -7.83
C LEU A 56 -8.40 -4.94 -8.98
N ALA A 57 -7.21 -5.35 -9.39
CA ALA A 57 -6.49 -4.71 -10.50
C ALA A 57 -6.25 -5.69 -11.65
N THR A 58 -6.33 -5.21 -12.88
CA THR A 58 -5.94 -5.96 -14.08
C THR A 58 -4.44 -5.89 -14.27
N LEU A 59 -3.88 -6.83 -15.06
CA LEU A 59 -2.46 -6.76 -15.38
C LEU A 59 -2.08 -5.50 -16.17
N ASP A 60 -3.01 -4.97 -16.98
CA ASP A 60 -2.78 -3.75 -17.76
C ASP A 60 -2.78 -2.50 -16.85
N GLU A 61 -3.65 -2.46 -15.83
CA GLU A 61 -3.62 -1.41 -14.78
C GLU A 61 -2.32 -1.46 -13.98
N LEU A 62 -1.88 -2.66 -13.57
CA LEU A 62 -0.61 -2.82 -12.86
C LEU A 62 0.60 -2.43 -13.71
N GLU A 63 0.58 -2.72 -15.01
CA GLU A 63 1.62 -2.29 -15.96
C GLU A 63 1.68 -0.75 -16.11
N TYR A 64 0.56 -0.06 -15.90
CA TYR A 64 0.50 1.40 -15.88
C TYR A 64 1.05 2.01 -14.57
N LEU A 65 0.74 1.39 -13.43
CA LEU A 65 1.04 1.94 -12.10
C LEU A 65 2.39 1.52 -11.54
N VAL A 66 2.90 0.35 -11.93
CA VAL A 66 4.13 -0.23 -11.38
C VAL A 66 5.30 0.05 -12.34
N PRO A 67 6.42 0.65 -11.88
CA PRO A 67 7.56 1.01 -12.73
C PRO A 67 8.42 -0.21 -13.10
N LYS A 68 7.80 -1.30 -13.59
CA LYS A 68 8.45 -2.54 -14.02
C LYS A 68 7.73 -3.09 -15.26
N ASN A 69 8.43 -3.94 -16.01
CA ASN A 69 7.83 -4.58 -17.18
C ASN A 69 6.78 -5.64 -16.79
N ARG A 70 5.91 -5.96 -17.73
CA ARG A 70 4.81 -6.92 -17.57
C ARG A 70 5.25 -8.31 -17.11
N SER A 71 6.39 -8.83 -17.58
CA SER A 71 6.90 -10.15 -17.15
C SER A 71 7.31 -10.15 -15.69
N THR A 72 8.01 -9.11 -15.24
CA THR A 72 8.42 -8.94 -13.85
C THR A 72 7.20 -8.78 -12.95
N ILE A 73 6.18 -8.01 -13.36
CA ILE A 73 4.93 -7.88 -12.60
C ILE A 73 4.25 -9.25 -12.43
N ARG A 74 4.14 -10.04 -13.50
CA ARG A 74 3.57 -11.41 -13.43
C ARG A 74 4.33 -12.30 -12.45
N GLU A 75 5.67 -12.34 -12.54
CA GLU A 75 6.50 -13.11 -11.63
C GLU A 75 6.24 -12.74 -10.15
N HIS A 76 6.09 -11.45 -9.86
CA HIS A 76 5.80 -10.99 -8.51
C HIS A 76 4.37 -11.30 -8.06
N LEU A 77 3.38 -11.24 -8.95
CA LEU A 77 2.00 -11.67 -8.68
C LEU A 77 1.93 -13.17 -8.39
N ASP A 78 2.65 -13.99 -9.16
CA ASP A 78 2.72 -15.44 -8.94
C ASP A 78 3.34 -15.74 -7.56
N ARG A 79 4.42 -15.05 -7.18
CA ARG A 79 5.00 -15.16 -5.82
C ARG A 79 4.05 -14.71 -4.72
N LEU A 80 3.27 -13.64 -4.94
CA LEU A 80 2.25 -13.18 -3.99
C LEU A 80 1.14 -14.23 -3.84
N ALA A 81 0.77 -14.91 -4.92
CA ALA A 81 -0.19 -16.01 -4.90
C ALA A 81 0.35 -17.29 -4.24
N GLU A 82 1.62 -17.64 -4.48
CA GLU A 82 2.29 -18.75 -3.79
C GLU A 82 2.30 -18.56 -2.26
N LYS A 83 2.40 -17.31 -1.81
CA LYS A 83 2.31 -16.95 -0.38
C LYS A 83 0.90 -16.63 0.08
N GLN A 84 -0.10 -16.93 -0.75
CA GLN A 84 -1.52 -16.70 -0.47
C GLN A 84 -1.86 -15.25 -0.12
N VAL A 85 -0.99 -14.27 -0.40
CA VAL A 85 -1.25 -12.86 -0.11
C VAL A 85 -2.27 -12.29 -1.11
N MET A 86 -2.18 -12.73 -2.37
CA MET A 86 -3.09 -12.33 -3.43
C MET A 86 -3.62 -13.54 -4.18
N ALA A 87 -4.76 -13.38 -4.84
CA ALA A 87 -5.32 -14.39 -5.71
C ALA A 87 -5.80 -13.77 -7.02
N LYS A 88 -5.92 -14.64 -8.02
CA LYS A 88 -6.48 -14.30 -9.31
C LYS A 88 -7.98 -14.55 -9.32
N TYR A 89 -8.75 -13.48 -9.41
CA TYR A 89 -10.20 -13.49 -9.52
C TYR A 89 -10.61 -13.50 -10.99
N LYS A 90 -11.53 -14.40 -11.34
CA LYS A 90 -12.05 -14.52 -12.71
C LYS A 90 -13.49 -14.05 -12.75
N TYR A 91 -13.77 -13.07 -13.60
CA TYR A 91 -15.14 -12.66 -13.89
C TYR A 91 -15.76 -13.61 -14.91
N ARG A 92 -16.92 -14.20 -14.56
CA ARG A 92 -17.66 -15.16 -15.40
C ARG A 92 -18.90 -14.55 -16.06
N GLY A 93 -19.03 -13.22 -16.09
CA GLY A 93 -20.19 -12.55 -16.69
C GLY A 93 -20.26 -12.70 -18.22
N ASP A 94 -21.19 -11.96 -18.83
CA ASP A 94 -21.60 -12.16 -20.21
C ASP A 94 -20.44 -12.04 -21.23
N GLU A 95 -20.34 -13.05 -22.10
CA GLU A 95 -19.26 -13.19 -23.08
C GLU A 95 -19.33 -12.19 -24.24
N THR A 96 -20.41 -11.41 -24.32
CA THR A 96 -20.74 -10.53 -25.45
C THR A 96 -19.85 -9.31 -25.57
N LYS A 97 -19.16 -8.89 -24.50
CA LYS A 97 -18.25 -7.75 -24.53
C LYS A 97 -16.81 -8.19 -24.85
N ARG A 98 -16.50 -8.27 -26.15
CA ARG A 98 -15.12 -8.46 -26.62
C ARG A 98 -14.28 -7.24 -26.21
N ASN A 99 -13.09 -7.47 -25.65
CA ASN A 99 -12.11 -6.49 -25.13
C ASN A 99 -12.21 -6.08 -23.65
N GLU A 100 -13.12 -6.64 -22.85
CA GLU A 100 -13.08 -6.41 -21.39
C GLU A 100 -12.13 -7.39 -20.68
N PRO A 101 -11.38 -6.94 -19.67
CA PRO A 101 -10.54 -7.82 -18.85
C PRO A 101 -11.41 -8.82 -18.09
N ARG A 102 -10.99 -10.09 -18.04
CA ARG A 102 -11.68 -11.16 -17.29
C ARG A 102 -10.92 -11.64 -16.07
N GLU A 103 -9.69 -11.19 -15.93
CA GLU A 103 -8.75 -11.66 -14.93
C GLU A 103 -8.24 -10.48 -14.11
N PHE A 104 -8.50 -10.56 -12.82
CA PHE A 104 -8.21 -9.50 -11.86
C PHE A 104 -7.37 -10.08 -10.72
N TRP A 105 -6.54 -9.24 -10.12
CA TRP A 105 -5.71 -9.58 -8.98
C TRP A 105 -6.19 -8.79 -7.77
N GLY A 106 -6.46 -9.49 -6.68
CA GLY A 106 -6.90 -8.91 -5.41
C GLY A 106 -6.29 -9.64 -4.24
N PHE A 107 -6.53 -9.12 -3.04
CA PHE A 107 -6.07 -9.77 -1.81
C PHE A 107 -6.94 -10.97 -1.46
N THR A 108 -6.36 -11.89 -0.70
CA THR A 108 -7.11 -12.97 -0.03
C THR A 108 -7.39 -12.57 1.41
N SER A 109 -8.22 -13.34 2.10
CA SER A 109 -8.43 -13.25 3.56
C SER A 109 -7.12 -13.27 4.35
N TYR A 110 -6.22 -14.20 4.01
CA TYR A 110 -4.90 -14.31 4.62
C TYR A 110 -4.04 -13.06 4.36
N GLY A 111 -4.03 -12.60 3.10
CA GLY A 111 -3.28 -11.41 2.69
C GLY A 111 -3.75 -10.16 3.41
N ILE A 112 -5.07 -9.97 3.57
CA ILE A 112 -5.63 -8.85 4.33
C ILE A 112 -5.22 -8.88 5.79
N ASN A 113 -5.35 -10.02 6.47
CA ASN A 113 -4.93 -10.14 7.87
C ASN A 113 -3.44 -9.85 8.05
N LEU A 114 -2.61 -10.32 7.12
CA LEU A 114 -1.19 -10.02 7.11
C LEU A 114 -0.94 -8.51 6.91
N LEU A 115 -1.60 -7.88 5.95
CA LEU A 115 -1.44 -6.46 5.67
C LEU A 115 -1.93 -5.58 6.83
N ASP A 116 -2.96 -6.01 7.55
CA ASP A 116 -3.43 -5.36 8.77
C ASP A 116 -2.39 -5.44 9.90
N GLU A 117 -1.80 -6.62 10.13
CA GLU A 117 -0.73 -6.81 11.13
C GLU A 117 0.45 -5.86 10.90
N TYR A 118 0.78 -5.59 9.63
CA TYR A 118 1.85 -4.66 9.24
C TYR A 118 1.37 -3.22 8.97
N SER A 119 0.14 -2.87 9.35
CA SER A 119 -0.44 -1.52 9.24
C SER A 119 -0.51 -0.95 7.81
N TYR A 120 -0.57 -1.80 6.79
CA TYR A 120 -0.74 -1.35 5.40
C TYR A 120 -2.14 -0.79 5.14
N LEU A 121 -3.17 -1.36 5.79
CA LEU A 121 -4.57 -0.95 5.58
C LEU A 121 -4.84 0.50 5.99
N ARG A 122 -4.06 1.02 6.95
CA ARG A 122 -4.10 2.44 7.35
C ARG A 122 -3.90 3.40 6.18
N TYR A 123 -3.17 2.99 5.15
CA TYR A 123 -2.83 3.85 4.00
C TYR A 123 -3.85 3.76 2.86
N VAL A 124 -4.86 2.90 2.94
CA VAL A 124 -5.88 2.73 1.89
C VAL A 124 -6.53 4.06 1.48
N PRO A 125 -6.95 4.95 2.40
CA PRO A 125 -7.57 6.22 2.01
C PRO A 125 -6.63 7.12 1.20
N VAL A 126 -5.36 7.17 1.61
CA VAL A 126 -4.33 7.97 0.93
C VAL A 126 -4.05 7.41 -0.46
N LEU A 127 -3.89 6.08 -0.58
CA LEU A 127 -3.62 5.42 -1.85
C LEU A 127 -4.80 5.56 -2.82
N ARG A 128 -6.04 5.52 -2.32
CA ARG A 128 -7.24 5.75 -3.12
C ARG A 128 -7.28 7.17 -3.65
N ALA A 129 -7.12 8.17 -2.78
CA ALA A 129 -7.09 9.57 -3.18
C ALA A 129 -5.99 9.85 -4.22
N LEU A 130 -4.81 9.24 -4.06
CA LEU A 130 -3.74 9.35 -5.05
C LEU A 130 -4.17 8.81 -6.42
N GLN A 131 -4.75 7.61 -6.47
CA GLN A 131 -5.15 6.98 -7.73
C GLN A 131 -6.32 7.69 -8.42
N GLU A 132 -7.30 8.19 -7.66
CA GLU A 132 -8.43 8.97 -8.19
C GLU A 132 -7.96 10.26 -8.90
N ASN A 133 -6.81 10.79 -8.49
CA ASN A 133 -6.21 12.00 -9.08
C ASN A 133 -5.15 11.69 -10.15
N LEU A 134 -4.89 10.42 -10.47
CA LEU A 134 -3.98 10.08 -11.54
C LEU A 134 -4.63 10.34 -12.90
N TYR A 135 -3.88 10.94 -13.81
CA TYR A 135 -4.26 10.90 -15.22
C TYR A 135 -4.23 9.45 -15.70
N LEU A 136 -5.36 8.93 -16.16
CA LEU A 136 -5.47 7.62 -16.78
C LEU A 136 -5.61 7.75 -18.29
N THR A 137 -5.01 6.82 -19.03
CA THR A 137 -5.29 6.70 -20.46
C THR A 137 -6.67 6.09 -20.67
N GLU A 138 -7.32 6.38 -21.80
CA GLU A 138 -8.67 5.85 -22.13
C GLU A 138 -8.73 4.30 -22.02
N LYS A 139 -7.64 3.61 -22.36
CA LYS A 139 -7.56 2.15 -22.22
C LYS A 139 -7.62 1.72 -20.74
N ILE A 140 -6.88 2.40 -19.88
CA ILE A 140 -6.79 2.05 -18.45
C ILE A 140 -8.07 2.42 -17.71
N GLU A 141 -8.68 3.57 -18.01
CA GLU A 141 -9.99 3.96 -17.48
C GLU A 141 -11.07 2.94 -17.86
N ARG A 142 -11.13 2.53 -19.15
CA ARG A 142 -12.05 1.47 -19.61
C ARG A 142 -11.82 0.14 -18.90
N HIS A 143 -10.57 -0.20 -18.59
CA HIS A 143 -10.28 -1.39 -17.81
C HIS A 143 -10.77 -1.22 -16.37
N GLN A 144 -10.49 -0.08 -15.73
CA GLN A 144 -10.88 0.24 -14.36
C GLN A 144 -12.39 0.07 -14.15
N ASP A 145 -13.18 0.62 -15.08
CA ASP A 145 -14.65 0.59 -15.07
C ASP A 145 -15.26 -0.74 -15.54
N ALA A 146 -14.44 -1.70 -15.97
CA ALA A 146 -14.94 -2.99 -16.41
C ALA A 146 -15.64 -3.75 -15.27
N PRO A 147 -16.69 -4.55 -15.57
CA PRO A 147 -17.34 -5.40 -14.58
C PRO A 147 -16.35 -6.34 -13.87
N ARG A 148 -16.44 -6.39 -12.55
CA ARG A 148 -15.53 -7.16 -11.68
C ARG A 148 -16.30 -8.14 -10.80
N PRO A 149 -15.67 -9.25 -10.38
CA PRO A 149 -16.26 -10.14 -9.40
C PRO A 149 -16.27 -9.47 -8.02
N GLU A 150 -17.18 -9.91 -7.15
CA GLU A 150 -17.18 -9.49 -5.75
C GLU A 150 -16.02 -10.14 -4.99
N LEU A 151 -15.44 -9.38 -4.07
CA LEU A 151 -14.44 -9.90 -3.14
C LEU A 151 -15.13 -10.69 -2.01
N PRO A 152 -14.40 -11.60 -1.34
CA PRO A 152 -14.87 -12.21 -0.10
C PRO A 152 -15.26 -11.14 0.93
N GLU A 153 -16.34 -11.39 1.69
CA GLU A 153 -16.91 -10.40 2.61
C GLU A 153 -15.89 -9.88 3.64
N ASP A 154 -15.09 -10.78 4.21
CA ASP A 154 -14.03 -10.44 5.17
C ASP A 154 -12.96 -9.54 4.57
N VAL A 155 -12.63 -9.74 3.29
CA VAL A 155 -11.71 -8.90 2.53
C VAL A 155 -12.33 -7.53 2.26
N SER A 156 -13.58 -7.48 1.80
CA SER A 156 -14.26 -6.21 1.50
C SER A 156 -14.48 -5.37 2.75
N GLU A 157 -14.87 -5.98 3.88
CA GLU A 157 -15.06 -5.26 5.14
C GLU A 157 -13.77 -4.63 5.64
N ALA A 158 -12.65 -5.36 5.62
CA ALA A 158 -11.36 -4.85 6.07
C ALA A 158 -10.81 -3.69 5.21
N LEU A 159 -11.23 -3.61 3.96
CA LEU A 159 -10.79 -2.58 3.01
C LEU A 159 -11.73 -1.37 2.96
N LYS A 160 -12.85 -1.39 3.70
CA LYS A 160 -13.73 -0.23 3.82
C LYS A 160 -12.94 0.94 4.43
N ILE A 161 -12.94 2.04 3.71
CA ILE A 161 -12.42 3.30 4.23
C ILE A 161 -13.36 3.75 5.34
N PRO A 162 -12.86 4.03 6.56
CA PRO A 162 -13.69 4.58 7.61
C PRO A 162 -14.28 5.91 7.12
N GLU A 163 -15.60 6.04 7.16
CA GLU A 163 -16.27 7.31 6.96
C GLU A 163 -15.79 8.27 8.06
N ILE A 164 -15.30 9.43 7.64
CA ILE A 164 -14.98 10.52 8.55
C ILE A 164 -16.31 11.14 8.95
N ASP A 165 -16.57 11.32 10.24
CA ASP A 165 -17.77 12.01 10.69
C ASP A 165 -17.77 13.49 10.28
N ASP A 166 -18.96 14.07 10.13
CA ASP A 166 -19.14 15.48 9.71
C ASP A 166 -18.34 16.47 10.58
N GLU A 167 -18.13 16.14 11.87
CA GLU A 167 -17.36 16.97 12.80
C GLU A 167 -15.86 16.96 12.43
N THR A 168 -15.30 15.78 12.20
CA THR A 168 -13.90 15.61 11.79
C THR A 168 -13.66 16.16 10.39
N GLU A 169 -14.61 16.00 9.47
CA GLU A 169 -14.56 16.61 8.13
C GLU A 169 -14.52 18.15 8.23
N ALA A 170 -15.39 18.75 9.04
CA ALA A 170 -15.39 20.20 9.28
C ALA A 170 -14.08 20.70 9.90
N ILE A 171 -13.46 19.93 10.81
CA ILE A 171 -12.15 20.27 11.39
C ILE A 171 -11.05 20.25 10.31
N ILE A 172 -11.06 19.24 9.44
CA ILE A 172 -10.09 19.13 8.34
C ILE A 172 -10.26 20.30 7.36
N ASP A 173 -11.49 20.61 6.97
CA ASP A 173 -11.79 21.72 6.07
C ASP A 173 -11.39 23.08 6.65
N ASP A 174 -11.65 23.34 7.92
CA ASP A 174 -11.20 24.57 8.58
C ASP A 174 -9.68 24.66 8.62
N ALA A 175 -8.98 23.55 8.91
CA ALA A 175 -7.52 23.49 8.89
C ALA A 175 -6.93 23.72 7.48
N LEU A 176 -7.53 23.15 6.44
CA LEU A 176 -7.13 23.36 5.05
C LEU A 176 -7.38 24.81 4.62
N ALA A 177 -8.55 25.37 4.94
CA ALA A 177 -8.88 26.76 4.67
C ALA A 177 -7.95 27.73 5.40
N ALA A 178 -7.54 27.42 6.64
CA ALA A 178 -6.55 28.20 7.39
C ALA A 178 -5.18 28.19 6.72
N ARG A 179 -4.77 27.06 6.14
CA ARG A 179 -3.52 26.92 5.39
C ARG A 179 -3.54 27.71 4.07
N GLU A 180 -4.64 27.70 3.33
CA GLU A 180 -4.81 28.51 2.11
C GLU A 180 -4.81 30.01 2.41
N ARG A 181 -5.31 30.41 3.59
CA ARG A 181 -5.28 31.79 4.08
C ARG A 181 -3.89 32.28 4.54
N GLY A 182 -2.85 31.43 4.48
CA GLY A 182 -1.45 31.85 4.62
C GLY A 182 -0.91 31.91 6.05
N ALA A 183 -1.50 31.19 7.00
CA ALA A 183 -0.91 31.01 8.34
C ALA A 183 -0.06 29.72 8.35
N ASP A 184 1.24 29.86 8.58
CA ASP A 184 2.25 28.78 8.66
C ASP A 184 2.67 28.11 7.34
N ARG A 185 3.55 28.80 6.60
CA ARG A 185 4.56 28.09 5.81
C ARG A 185 5.53 27.43 6.78
N LEU A 186 5.34 26.13 7.02
CA LEU A 186 6.25 25.27 7.80
C LEU A 186 7.73 25.31 7.32
N PHE A 187 8.00 25.92 6.16
CA PHE A 187 9.32 26.10 5.55
C PHE A 187 9.67 27.58 5.25
N ASP A 188 8.98 28.57 5.81
CA ASP A 188 9.53 29.93 5.76
C ASP A 188 10.80 29.92 6.63
N ALA A 189 11.95 29.99 5.96
CA ALA A 189 13.21 30.27 6.63
C ALA A 189 12.98 31.53 7.48
N PRO A 190 13.38 31.54 8.76
CA PRO A 190 13.28 32.75 9.55
C PRO A 190 13.94 33.87 8.75
N PRO A 191 13.32 35.07 8.68
CA PRO A 191 13.95 36.19 8.00
C PRO A 191 15.36 36.26 8.54
N ILE A 192 16.35 36.12 7.65
CA ILE A 192 17.73 36.42 8.02
C ILE A 192 17.64 37.90 8.33
N GLU A 193 17.60 38.24 9.63
CA GLU A 193 17.81 39.60 10.05
C GLU A 193 19.07 40.03 9.32
N SER A 194 18.97 41.08 8.51
CA SER A 194 20.15 41.79 8.05
C SER A 194 20.78 42.33 9.32
N GLY A 195 21.57 41.48 9.99
CA GLY A 195 22.42 41.88 11.08
C GLY A 195 23.18 43.06 10.54
N GLU A 196 23.10 44.17 11.26
CA GLU A 196 24.02 45.29 11.15
C GLU A 196 25.39 44.73 10.78
N ASP A 197 26.02 45.31 9.77
CA ASP A 197 27.38 45.00 9.37
C ASP A 197 28.18 44.75 10.65
N VAL A 198 28.44 43.48 10.97
CA VAL A 198 29.28 43.14 12.10
C VAL A 198 30.60 43.72 11.67
N GLU A 199 31.00 44.83 12.30
CA GLU A 199 32.33 45.38 12.13
C GLU A 199 33.29 44.22 12.37
N THR A 200 33.82 43.68 11.28
CA THR A 200 34.88 42.70 11.34
C THR A 200 35.98 43.36 12.13
N GLU A 201 36.36 42.77 13.27
CA GLU A 201 37.42 43.30 14.11
C GLU A 201 38.58 43.80 13.24
N ALA A 202 39.03 45.04 13.50
CA ALA A 202 40.15 45.65 12.81
C ALA A 202 41.40 44.77 12.99
N GLY A 203 41.65 43.91 12.00
CA GLY A 203 42.68 42.87 12.06
C GLY A 203 42.42 41.63 11.20
N ALA A 204 41.20 41.43 10.70
CA ALA A 204 40.87 40.28 9.84
C ALA A 204 41.52 40.32 8.43
N ASP A 205 42.14 41.44 8.05
CA ASP A 205 42.77 41.64 6.75
C ASP A 205 44.31 41.76 6.86
N ARG A 206 44.92 40.98 7.77
CA ARG A 206 46.38 40.82 7.76
C ARG A 206 46.78 39.89 6.61
N PRO A 207 47.65 40.33 5.68
CA PRO A 207 48.14 39.46 4.63
C PRO A 207 48.91 38.28 5.24
N LEU A 208 48.75 37.10 4.63
CA LEU A 208 49.30 35.80 5.06
C LEU A 208 50.82 35.74 5.27
N ASP A 209 51.55 36.78 4.92
CA ASP A 209 53.01 36.85 5.01
C ASP A 209 53.52 37.20 6.42
N GLU A 210 52.65 37.55 7.38
CA GLU A 210 53.02 37.86 8.78
C GLU A 210 52.72 36.72 9.79
N LEU A 211 52.30 35.54 9.33
CA LEU A 211 51.92 34.41 10.19
C LEU A 211 52.97 33.29 10.29
N PHE A 212 54.21 33.52 9.83
CA PHE A 212 55.35 32.60 9.99
C PHE A 212 56.63 33.30 10.44
#